data_AF-A0A1H6YIP3-F1
#
_entry.id   AF-A0A1H6YIP3-F1
#
_cell.length_a   1.000
_cell.length_b   1.000
_cell.length_c   1.000
_cell.angle_alpha   90.00
_cell.angle_beta   90.00
_cell.angle_gamma   90.00
#
_symmetry.space_group_name_H-M   'P 1'
#
loop_
_entity.id
_entity.type
_entity.pdbx_description
1 polymer ?
#
loop_
_entity_poly.entity_id
_entity_poly.type
_entity_poly.pdbx_seq_one_letter_code
_entity_poly.pdbx_strand_id
1 'polypeptide(L)'
;MKPAFALDVPVWKFIVFTLLIAGFTACSTKITFPVSRVVPAAHPEAKVTKAKDGTYEVALNVSHLALPERLSPPKKHYLVWIDTPEQGVKKLGEIANNSGIFSNRGKASFETSTSFRPNLILVTAENSLEVAYPGTHVVFKSRPFELR
;
A
#
# COMPACT_ATOMS: atom_id res chain seq x y z
N MET A 1 -26.40 -50.88 36.51
CA MET A 1 -25.25 -51.63 35.94
C MET A 1 -24.77 -50.91 34.69
N LYS A 2 -23.48 -50.50 34.70
CA LYS A 2 -22.57 -50.08 33.61
C LYS A 2 -22.99 -48.97 32.60
N PRO A 3 -22.19 -47.88 32.52
CA PRO A 3 -22.21 -46.92 31.42
C PRO A 3 -21.27 -47.39 30.29
N ALA A 4 -21.37 -46.77 29.10
CA ALA A 4 -20.24 -46.36 28.25
C ALA A 4 -20.67 -46.34 26.77
N PHE A 5 -20.96 -45.15 26.25
CA PHE A 5 -20.75 -44.88 24.83
C PHE A 5 -19.42 -44.14 24.74
N ALA A 6 -18.32 -44.91 24.62
CA ALA A 6 -16.99 -44.36 24.42
C ALA A 6 -16.85 -43.92 22.96
N LEU A 7 -16.82 -42.60 22.74
CA LEU A 7 -16.40 -42.04 21.46
C LEU A 7 -14.87 -42.07 21.40
N ASP A 8 -14.31 -43.17 20.89
CA ASP A 8 -12.88 -43.28 20.57
C ASP A 8 -12.53 -42.48 19.32
N VAL A 9 -12.59 -41.15 19.43
CA VAL A 9 -11.98 -40.26 18.45
C VAL A 9 -10.49 -40.15 18.76
N PRO A 10 -9.60 -40.67 17.89
CA PRO A 10 -8.17 -40.72 18.19
C PRO A 10 -7.62 -39.30 18.37
N VAL A 11 -6.95 -39.07 19.51
CA VAL A 11 -6.40 -37.76 19.94
C VAL A 11 -5.55 -37.08 18.85
N TRP A 12 -4.89 -37.87 18.00
CA TRP A 12 -4.18 -37.40 16.82
C TRP A 12 -5.05 -36.54 15.89
N LYS A 13 -6.33 -36.87 15.67
CA LYS A 13 -7.23 -36.06 14.83
C LYS A 13 -7.43 -34.64 15.39
N PHE A 14 -7.39 -34.48 16.71
CA PHE A 14 -7.43 -33.15 17.35
C PHE A 14 -6.10 -32.41 17.22
N ILE A 15 -4.96 -33.11 17.24
CA ILE A 15 -3.63 -32.50 17.03
C ILE A 15 -3.50 -31.94 15.60
N VAL A 16 -3.95 -32.68 14.59
CA VAL A 16 -3.92 -32.23 13.18
C VAL A 16 -4.86 -31.05 12.93
N PHE A 17 -6.02 -31.01 13.60
CA PHE A 17 -6.98 -29.91 13.48
C PHE A 17 -6.49 -28.61 14.15
N THR A 18 -5.70 -28.73 15.23
CA THR A 18 -5.19 -27.57 15.98
C THR A 18 -3.98 -26.92 15.30
N LEU A 19 -3.16 -27.69 14.56
CA LEU A 19 -1.99 -27.18 13.84
C LEU A 19 -2.34 -26.30 12.61
N LEU A 20 -3.60 -26.34 12.15
CA LEU A 20 -4.08 -25.60 10.98
C LEU A 20 -4.50 -24.14 11.30
N ILE A 21 -4.56 -23.75 12.58
CA ILE A 21 -5.08 -22.44 13.03
C ILE A 21 -3.95 -21.47 13.44
N ALA A 22 -2.68 -21.80 13.21
CA ALA A 22 -1.58 -20.83 13.31
C ALA A 22 -1.60 -19.86 12.11
N GLY A 23 -2.71 -19.14 11.95
CA GLY A 23 -2.89 -18.10 10.96
C GLY A 23 -1.96 -16.92 11.26
N PHE A 24 -1.10 -16.61 10.30
CA PHE A 24 -0.12 -15.53 10.38
C PHE A 24 -0.80 -14.18 10.70
N THR A 25 -0.48 -13.62 11.86
CA THR A 25 -0.83 -12.24 12.22
C THR A 25 0.11 -11.28 11.49
N ALA A 26 -0.11 -11.07 10.19
CA ALA A 26 0.54 -9.99 9.46
C ALA A 26 -0.03 -8.66 9.97
N CYS A 27 0.70 -8.00 10.88
CA CYS A 27 0.37 -6.67 11.35
C CYS A 27 0.62 -5.69 10.20
N SER A 28 -0.35 -4.84 9.93
CA SER A 28 -0.23 -3.90 8.83
C SER A 28 -0.70 -2.51 9.25
N THR A 29 0.06 -1.53 8.79
CA THR A 29 -0.08 -0.13 9.18
C THR A 29 -0.87 0.60 8.10
N LYS A 30 -2.07 1.05 8.44
CA LYS A 30 -2.87 1.93 7.57
C LYS A 30 -2.31 3.35 7.62
N ILE A 31 -2.18 3.98 6.46
CA ILE A 31 -1.55 5.29 6.32
C ILE A 31 -2.61 6.35 6.08
N THR A 32 -2.51 7.47 6.81
CA THR A 32 -3.44 8.59 6.69
C THR A 32 -2.85 9.70 5.83
N PHE A 33 -3.65 10.19 4.89
CA PHE A 33 -3.34 11.36 4.08
C PHE A 33 -4.25 12.54 4.45
N PRO A 34 -3.73 13.77 4.55
CA PRO A 34 -4.54 14.97 4.49
C PRO A 34 -5.16 15.13 3.09
N VAL A 35 -6.22 15.92 2.99
CA VAL A 35 -6.86 16.24 1.71
C VAL A 35 -5.87 16.92 0.77
N SER A 36 -5.81 16.46 -0.48
CA SER A 36 -4.95 17.07 -1.50
C SER A 36 -5.47 18.44 -1.91
N ARG A 37 -4.58 19.43 -2.03
CA ARG A 37 -4.92 20.71 -2.65
C ARG A 37 -4.92 20.67 -4.18
N VAL A 38 -4.26 19.66 -4.77
CA VAL A 38 -4.14 19.48 -6.22
C VAL A 38 -5.33 18.67 -6.75
N VAL A 39 -5.75 17.64 -6.01
CA VAL A 39 -6.87 16.76 -6.36
C VAL A 39 -7.83 16.57 -5.17
N PRO A 40 -8.61 17.59 -4.76
CA PRO A 40 -9.41 17.53 -3.53
C PRO A 40 -10.46 16.41 -3.49
N ALA A 41 -10.95 15.97 -4.65
CA ALA A 41 -11.92 14.89 -4.76
C ALA A 41 -11.30 13.49 -4.58
N ALA A 42 -9.98 13.35 -4.68
CA ALA A 42 -9.31 12.07 -4.65
C ALA A 42 -9.18 11.52 -3.22
N HIS A 43 -9.40 10.21 -3.07
CA HIS A 43 -9.34 9.51 -1.79
C HIS A 43 -8.25 8.45 -1.84
N PRO A 44 -7.05 8.73 -1.28
CA PRO A 44 -5.96 7.78 -1.19
C PRO A 44 -6.09 6.89 0.05
N GLU A 45 -5.87 5.59 -0.15
CA GLU A 45 -5.79 4.58 0.90
C GLU A 45 -4.47 3.82 0.73
N ALA A 46 -3.57 3.94 1.70
CA ALA A 46 -2.33 3.17 1.68
C ALA A 46 -2.17 2.30 2.92
N LYS A 47 -1.43 1.22 2.72
CA LYS A 47 -1.15 0.19 3.71
C LYS A 47 0.29 -0.24 3.56
N VAL A 48 1.02 -0.32 4.67
CA VAL A 48 2.37 -0.87 4.71
C VAL A 48 2.41 -2.08 5.62
N THR A 49 2.85 -3.21 5.08
CA THR A 49 2.95 -4.49 5.80
C THR A 49 4.42 -4.90 5.89
N LYS A 50 4.88 -5.29 7.07
CA LYS A 50 6.21 -5.88 7.23
C LYS A 50 6.14 -7.36 6.86
N ALA A 51 6.86 -7.74 5.81
CA ALA A 51 6.97 -9.13 5.39
C ALA A 51 7.94 -9.91 6.29
N LYS A 52 7.83 -11.24 6.27
CA LYS A 52 8.65 -12.13 7.12
C LYS A 52 10.13 -12.11 6.75
N ASP A 53 10.45 -11.83 5.50
CA ASP A 53 11.81 -11.71 4.98
C ASP A 53 12.48 -10.37 5.34
N GLY A 54 11.79 -9.49 6.06
CA GLY A 54 12.28 -8.18 6.47
C GLY A 54 12.00 -7.05 5.46
N THR A 55 11.39 -7.36 4.30
CA THR A 55 10.93 -6.34 3.36
C THR A 55 9.62 -5.70 3.80
N TYR A 56 9.26 -4.59 3.15
CA TYR A 56 8.04 -3.84 3.38
C TYR A 56 7.20 -3.84 2.12
N GLU A 57 6.00 -4.40 2.20
CA GLU A 57 4.99 -4.35 1.15
C GLU A 57 4.23 -3.03 1.27
N VAL A 58 4.26 -2.23 0.21
CA VAL A 58 3.57 -0.93 0.13
C VAL A 58 2.46 -1.06 -0.90
N ALA A 59 1.22 -0.87 -0.45
CA ALA A 59 0.04 -0.82 -1.30
C ALA A 59 -0.60 0.57 -1.21
N LEU A 60 -0.95 1.16 -2.35
CA LEU A 60 -1.64 2.44 -2.47
C LEU A 60 -2.77 2.30 -3.49
N ASN A 61 -4.00 2.55 -3.05
CA ASN A 61 -5.16 2.65 -3.90
C ASN A 61 -5.71 4.07 -3.83
N VAL A 62 -6.09 4.64 -4.97
CA VAL A 62 -6.66 5.98 -5.03
C VAL A 62 -7.94 5.94 -5.83
N SER A 63 -9.03 6.44 -5.25
CA SER A 63 -10.29 6.66 -5.97
C SER A 63 -10.50 8.14 -6.27
N HIS A 64 -11.29 8.43 -7.31
CA HIS A 64 -11.56 9.78 -7.82
C HIS A 64 -10.29 10.59 -8.17
N LEU A 65 -9.22 9.92 -8.59
CA LEU A 65 -7.96 10.55 -9.01
C LEU A 65 -8.09 11.16 -10.41
N ALA A 66 -7.85 12.47 -10.54
CA ALA A 66 -7.78 13.10 -11.86
C ALA A 66 -6.61 12.52 -12.68
N LEU A 67 -6.79 12.37 -13.99
CA LEU A 67 -5.68 12.06 -14.91
C LEU A 67 -4.59 13.14 -14.81
N PRO A 68 -3.30 12.79 -14.88
CA PRO A 68 -2.21 13.76 -14.72
C PRO A 68 -2.25 14.88 -15.78
N GLU A 69 -2.75 14.60 -16.98
CA GLU A 69 -2.91 15.58 -18.06
C GLU A 69 -4.01 16.62 -17.77
N ARG A 70 -4.89 16.34 -16.80
CA ARG A 70 -5.97 17.25 -16.38
C ARG A 70 -5.57 18.17 -15.23
N LEU A 71 -4.34 18.04 -14.73
CA LEU A 71 -3.81 18.94 -13.70
C LEU A 71 -3.45 20.31 -14.28
N SER A 72 -3.22 21.28 -13.40
CA SER A 72 -2.73 22.61 -13.76
C SER A 72 -1.48 22.96 -12.93
N PRO A 73 -0.29 23.04 -13.54
CA PRO A 73 -0.01 22.68 -14.94
C PRO A 73 -0.20 21.17 -15.21
N PRO A 74 -0.48 20.78 -16.47
CA PRO A 74 -0.62 19.37 -16.84
C PRO A 74 0.70 18.62 -16.67
N LYS A 75 0.60 17.33 -16.32
CA LYS A 75 1.70 16.39 -16.11
C LYS A 75 1.43 15.09 -16.88
N LYS A 76 2.36 14.13 -16.82
CA LYS A 76 2.24 12.85 -17.53
C LYS A 76 2.14 11.64 -16.60
N HIS A 77 2.80 11.69 -15.44
CA HIS A 77 2.98 10.52 -14.58
C HIS A 77 2.67 10.87 -13.14
N TYR A 78 2.17 9.89 -12.38
CA TYR A 78 2.14 9.95 -10.93
C TYR A 78 3.20 9.01 -10.37
N LEU A 79 4.18 9.53 -9.63
CA LEU A 79 5.25 8.74 -9.04
C LEU A 79 5.06 8.61 -7.53
N VAL A 80 5.21 7.40 -7.02
CA VAL A 80 5.21 7.07 -5.59
C VAL A 80 6.62 7.10 -5.06
N TRP A 81 6.76 7.73 -3.90
CA TRP A 81 7.99 7.83 -3.15
C TRP A 81 7.74 7.47 -1.70
N ILE A 82 8.79 7.03 -1.03
CA ILE A 82 8.84 6.92 0.42
C ILE A 82 9.95 7.79 0.97
N ASP A 83 9.72 8.39 2.13
CA ASP A 83 10.81 8.90 2.95
C ASP A 83 11.23 7.82 3.94
N THR A 84 12.54 7.79 4.20
CA THR A 84 13.16 6.80 5.07
C THR A 84 14.06 7.56 6.05
N PRO A 85 14.01 7.24 7.36
CA PRO A 85 14.79 7.99 8.35
C PRO A 85 16.31 8.01 8.07
N GLU A 86 16.84 6.93 7.48
CA GLU A 86 18.29 6.73 7.34
C GLU A 86 18.82 7.04 5.93
N GLN A 87 17.99 6.90 4.89
CA GLN A 87 18.46 6.91 3.50
C GLN A 87 17.73 7.94 2.63
N GLY A 88 16.91 8.79 3.27
CA GLY A 88 16.12 9.83 2.64
C GLY A 88 15.06 9.28 1.69
N VAL A 89 14.69 10.10 0.72
CA VAL A 89 13.58 9.80 -0.20
C VAL A 89 13.99 8.78 -1.27
N LYS A 90 13.17 7.75 -1.46
CA LYS A 90 13.34 6.71 -2.48
C LYS A 90 12.13 6.65 -3.40
N LYS A 91 12.38 6.57 -4.71
CA LYS A 91 11.34 6.31 -5.71
C LYS A 91 10.92 4.85 -5.64
N LEU A 92 9.62 4.61 -5.59
CA LEU A 92 9.05 3.26 -5.61
C LEU A 92 8.54 2.87 -7.00
N GLY A 93 7.97 3.81 -7.75
CA GLY A 93 7.47 3.55 -9.10
C GLY A 93 6.34 4.47 -9.53
N GLU A 94 5.70 4.15 -10.64
CA GLU A 94 4.54 4.87 -11.17
C GLU A 94 3.22 4.24 -10.73
N ILE A 95 2.22 5.07 -10.42
CA ILE A 95 0.85 4.60 -10.21
C ILE A 95 0.17 4.43 -11.57
N ALA A 96 -0.33 3.23 -11.85
CA ALA A 96 -1.14 2.99 -13.03
C ALA A 96 -2.48 3.71 -12.91
N ASN A 97 -2.68 4.76 -13.73
CA ASN A 97 -3.98 5.41 -13.93
C ASN A 97 -4.47 5.04 -15.33
N ASN A 98 -5.22 3.94 -15.43
CA ASN A 98 -5.65 3.40 -16.72
C ASN A 98 -6.44 4.47 -17.50
N SER A 99 -6.00 4.78 -18.72
CA SER A 99 -6.59 5.81 -19.59
C SER A 99 -7.37 5.24 -20.80
N GLY A 100 -7.51 3.92 -20.90
CA GLY A 100 -8.21 3.25 -22.02
C GLY A 100 -9.75 3.35 -22.01
N ILE A 101 -10.41 2.95 -23.10
CA ILE A 101 -11.89 2.96 -23.26
C ILE A 101 -12.59 2.05 -22.23
N PHE A 102 -11.90 1.03 -21.73
CA PHE A 102 -12.35 0.13 -20.65
C PHE A 102 -11.76 0.49 -19.27
N SER A 103 -11.22 1.71 -19.11
CA SER A 103 -10.60 2.13 -17.85
C SER A 103 -11.62 2.37 -16.74
N ASN A 104 -11.27 1.94 -15.54
CA ASN A 104 -11.88 2.43 -14.31
C ASN A 104 -11.44 3.88 -14.08
N ARG A 105 -12.02 4.81 -14.84
CA ARG A 105 -11.71 6.25 -14.77
C ARG A 105 -11.71 6.72 -13.32
N GLY A 106 -10.62 7.34 -12.90
CA GLY A 106 -10.44 7.86 -11.55
C GLY A 106 -10.02 6.83 -10.49
N LYS A 107 -9.79 5.57 -10.85
CA LYS A 107 -9.18 4.59 -9.95
C LYS A 107 -7.74 4.32 -10.36
N ALA A 108 -6.84 4.32 -9.39
CA ALA A 108 -5.44 4.02 -9.58
C ALA A 108 -4.96 3.09 -8.46
N SER A 109 -4.06 2.16 -8.78
CA SER A 109 -3.52 1.18 -7.83
C SER A 109 -2.02 1.03 -8.03
N PHE A 110 -1.31 0.80 -6.94
CA PHE A 110 0.13 0.63 -6.88
C PHE A 110 0.47 -0.35 -5.76
N GLU A 111 1.28 -1.36 -6.09
CA GLU A 111 1.81 -2.33 -5.13
C GLU A 111 3.27 -2.60 -5.43
N THR A 112 4.10 -2.64 -4.38
CA THR A 112 5.52 -2.98 -4.50
C THR A 112 6.09 -3.47 -3.17
N SER A 113 7.29 -4.05 -3.21
CA SER A 113 8.06 -4.42 -2.03
C SER A 113 9.39 -3.66 -2.01
N THR A 114 9.80 -3.21 -0.83
CA THR A 114 11.05 -2.47 -0.64
C THR A 114 11.80 -2.95 0.61
N SER A 115 13.13 -2.96 0.57
CA SER A 115 13.95 -3.22 1.75
C SER A 115 14.09 -1.98 2.65
N PHE A 116 13.65 -0.81 2.18
CA PHE A 116 13.78 0.44 2.89
C PHE A 116 12.58 0.67 3.80
N ARG A 117 12.82 0.94 5.10
CA ARG A 117 11.75 1.19 6.09
C ARG A 117 11.11 2.57 5.87
N PRO A 118 9.85 2.66 5.39
CA PRO A 118 9.20 3.94 5.19
C PRO A 118 8.67 4.51 6.50
N ASN A 119 8.74 5.83 6.67
CA ASN A 119 8.00 6.57 7.70
C ASN A 119 7.04 7.62 7.12
N LEU A 120 7.07 7.82 5.80
CA LEU A 120 6.21 8.73 5.06
C LEU A 120 6.04 8.25 3.61
N ILE A 121 4.86 8.44 3.04
CA ILE A 121 4.57 8.20 1.62
C ILE A 121 4.26 9.54 0.94
N LEU A 122 4.83 9.74 -0.24
CA LEU A 122 4.66 10.92 -1.07
C LEU A 122 4.27 10.49 -2.50
N VAL A 123 3.37 11.24 -3.13
CA VAL A 123 3.03 11.08 -4.55
C VAL A 123 3.20 12.42 -5.23
N THR A 124 3.95 12.44 -6.33
CA THR A 124 4.15 13.64 -7.15
C THR A 124 3.64 13.44 -8.57
N ALA A 125 3.27 14.54 -9.22
CA ALA A 125 2.92 14.56 -10.64
C ALA A 125 4.13 15.05 -11.47
N GLU A 126 4.62 14.19 -12.35
CA GLU A 126 5.89 14.36 -13.05
C GLU A 126 5.73 14.35 -14.58
N ASN A 127 6.74 14.90 -15.27
CA ASN A 127 6.82 14.90 -16.74
C ASN A 127 7.64 13.73 -17.30
N SER A 128 8.42 13.04 -16.47
CA SER A 128 9.29 11.92 -16.85
C SER A 128 9.32 10.89 -15.72
N LEU A 129 9.46 9.62 -16.08
CA LEU A 129 9.69 8.51 -15.15
C LEU A 129 11.12 8.50 -14.59
N GLU A 130 12.07 9.12 -15.30
CA GLU A 130 13.51 9.11 -14.99
C GLU A 130 13.95 10.27 -14.09
N VAL A 131 13.07 10.71 -13.19
CA VAL A 131 13.43 11.70 -12.17
C VAL A 131 14.14 11.04 -10.99
N ALA A 132 15.23 11.67 -10.51
CA ALA A 132 16.02 11.19 -9.37
C ALA A 132 15.44 11.62 -8.00
N TYR A 133 14.71 12.73 -7.98
CA TYR A 133 14.09 13.30 -6.78
C TYR A 133 12.65 13.71 -7.07
N PRO A 134 11.78 13.76 -6.05
CA PRO A 134 10.41 14.25 -6.21
C PRO A 134 10.41 15.70 -6.69
N GLY A 135 9.61 16.00 -7.70
CA GLY A 135 9.34 17.34 -8.15
C GLY A 135 8.47 18.13 -7.17
N THR A 136 8.24 19.40 -7.49
CA THR A 136 7.49 20.34 -6.62
C THR A 136 5.98 20.13 -6.66
N HIS A 137 5.46 19.41 -7.65
CA HIS A 137 4.02 19.20 -7.83
C HIS A 137 3.54 18.00 -7.00
N VAL A 138 3.50 18.18 -5.68
CA VAL A 138 3.07 17.17 -4.72
C VAL A 138 1.55 16.99 -4.72
N VAL A 139 1.11 15.77 -4.99
CA VAL A 139 -0.30 15.39 -5.09
C VAL A 139 -0.80 14.87 -3.75
N PHE A 140 -0.07 13.93 -3.15
CA PHE A 140 -0.36 13.39 -1.83
C PHE A 140 0.90 13.36 -1.00
N LYS A 141 0.76 13.66 0.29
CA LYS A 141 1.82 13.50 1.29
C LYS A 141 1.18 12.96 2.55
N SER A 142 1.53 11.77 2.98
CA SER A 142 0.97 11.20 4.21
C SER A 142 1.40 12.00 5.43
N ARG A 143 0.68 11.82 6.54
CA ARG A 143 1.28 12.10 7.85
C ARG A 143 2.45 11.13 8.07
N PRO A 144 3.48 11.53 8.86
CA PRO A 144 4.46 10.59 9.35
C PRO A 144 3.78 9.43 10.10
N PHE A 145 4.34 8.24 9.99
CA PHE A 145 3.82 7.04 10.64
C PHE A 145 4.93 6.11 11.11
N GLU A 146 4.59 5.27 12.08
CA GLU A 146 5.45 4.19 12.57
C GLU A 146 4.82 2.84 12.22
N LEU A 147 5.67 1.92 11.76
CA LEU A 147 5.24 0.56 11.44
C LEU A 147 5.00 -0.25 12.72
N ARG A 148 3.84 -0.91 12.77
CA ARG A 148 3.45 -1.82 13.85
C ARG A 148 3.82 -3.27 13.58
#